data_AF-A0A0G0DG07-F1
#
_entry.id   AF-A0A0G0DG07-F1
#
_cell.length_a   1.000
_cell.length_b   1.000
_cell.length_c   1.000
_cell.angle_alpha   90.00
_cell.angle_beta   90.00
_cell.angle_gamma   90.00
#
_symmetry.space_group_name_H-M   'P 1'
#
loop_
_entity.id
_entity.type
_entity.pdbx_description
1 polymer ?
#
loop_
_entity_poly.entity_id
_entity_poly.type
_entity_poly.pdbx_seq_one_letter_code
_entity_poly.pdbx_strand_id
1 'polypeptide(L)'
;MGIFSKQKEENELALVFDIGSSSVGGALFEIKKEGIPEIIFSIREPIILEDKIDIDRFLFLTTKSLGTVASRICMMGIGKPSKIFCVLSSPWYASQTRFIKLEKNTPFLFTAKLADSLIQKEISLFEEEHSTKFLHTDNKIRPIEFKNMKTMLNGYATPDPFNKKAKKLEMIVFVSMSGDQILKKIEDTIFRHFHSRDVKFSSFAMASFTVARDMFVHQENFLLVDIGGEVTDISMIKKDVLNDSISYPLGCNFMIRKAADSLGCTLSEAKSLILLFKDKHAVASTEKKLEPIINKLKTEWLSEFQKSLVNLSDDISIPATIFITVEQNLADFFSEIIKKEQLTQYTLTESEFRIIFLGTQTLHSIATFKDETNRDPFLIIESIYINRFIC
;
A
#
# COMPACT_ATOMS: atom_id res chain seq x y z
N MET A 1 -10.03 -44.43 -33.17
CA MET A 1 -9.71 -43.98 -31.80
C MET A 1 -9.37 -42.50 -31.88
N GLY A 2 -10.28 -41.63 -31.45
CA GLY A 2 -10.08 -40.18 -31.49
C GLY A 2 -9.25 -39.72 -30.30
N ILE A 3 -8.09 -39.13 -30.57
CA ILE A 3 -7.26 -38.46 -29.57
C ILE A 3 -7.91 -37.10 -29.30
N PHE A 4 -8.65 -37.00 -28.19
CA PHE A 4 -9.06 -35.71 -27.64
C PHE A 4 -7.84 -35.04 -27.01
N SER A 5 -7.21 -34.11 -27.71
CA SER A 5 -6.33 -33.15 -27.04
C SER A 5 -7.22 -32.24 -26.18
N LYS A 6 -7.12 -32.38 -24.86
CA LYS A 6 -7.58 -31.34 -23.93
C LYS A 6 -6.92 -30.04 -24.38
N GLN A 7 -7.69 -29.05 -24.86
CA GLN A 7 -7.19 -27.69 -24.99
C GLN A 7 -6.68 -27.29 -23.61
N LYS A 8 -5.37 -27.11 -23.49
CA LYS A 8 -4.77 -26.46 -22.31
C LYS A 8 -5.35 -25.05 -22.32
N GLU A 9 -6.14 -24.68 -21.31
CA GLU A 9 -6.44 -23.26 -21.10
C GLU A 9 -5.09 -22.55 -21.01
N GLU A 10 -4.83 -21.61 -21.93
CA GLU A 10 -3.65 -20.76 -21.82
C GLU A 10 -3.83 -19.93 -20.55
N ASN A 11 -2.98 -20.19 -19.55
CA ASN A 11 -2.97 -19.41 -18.32
C ASN A 11 -2.63 -17.96 -18.69
N GLU A 12 -3.56 -17.05 -18.42
CA GLU A 12 -3.40 -15.63 -18.74
C GLU A 12 -2.34 -15.01 -17.83
N LEU A 13 -1.31 -14.37 -18.39
CA LEU A 13 -0.24 -13.73 -17.62
C LEU A 13 -0.60 -12.28 -17.27
N ALA A 14 -0.43 -11.92 -16.01
CA ALA A 14 -0.46 -10.54 -15.55
C ALA A 14 0.90 -10.10 -15.02
N LEU A 15 1.18 -8.81 -15.18
CA LEU A 15 2.37 -8.16 -14.63
C LEU A 15 1.92 -7.09 -13.64
N VAL A 16 2.48 -7.11 -12.44
CA VAL A 16 2.33 -6.05 -11.45
C VAL A 16 3.68 -5.41 -11.16
N PHE A 17 3.69 -4.08 -11.03
CA PHE A 17 4.79 -3.31 -10.48
C PHE A 17 4.38 -2.71 -9.13
N ASP A 18 5.18 -2.98 -8.10
CA ASP A 18 5.12 -2.27 -6.82
C ASP A 18 6.01 -1.03 -6.94
N ILE A 19 5.44 0.17 -6.83
CA ILE A 19 6.16 1.44 -6.93
C ILE A 19 6.17 2.09 -5.54
N GLY A 20 7.18 1.73 -4.76
CA GLY A 20 7.41 2.24 -3.41
C GLY A 20 8.32 3.46 -3.37
N SER A 21 8.70 3.85 -2.15
CA SER A 21 9.60 4.99 -1.89
C SER A 21 11.04 4.59 -1.53
N SER A 22 11.31 3.31 -1.26
CA SER A 22 12.69 2.77 -1.14
C SER A 22 13.14 1.95 -2.35
N SER A 23 12.21 1.40 -3.12
CA SER A 23 12.47 0.46 -4.20
C SER A 23 11.28 0.34 -5.15
N VAL A 24 11.52 -0.26 -6.31
CA VAL A 24 10.47 -0.69 -7.25
C VAL A 24 10.55 -2.20 -7.40
N GLY A 25 9.43 -2.88 -7.22
CA GLY A 25 9.25 -4.31 -7.45
C GLY A 25 8.53 -4.60 -8.76
N GLY A 26 8.66 -5.82 -9.26
CA GLY A 26 7.81 -6.33 -10.33
C GLY A 26 7.64 -7.83 -10.23
N ALA A 27 6.42 -8.31 -10.45
CA ALA A 27 6.07 -9.72 -10.48
C ALA A 27 5.25 -10.08 -11.72
N LEU A 28 5.68 -11.15 -12.39
CA LEU A 28 4.92 -11.81 -13.46
C LEU A 28 4.23 -13.04 -12.86
N PHE A 29 2.92 -13.12 -12.99
CA PHE A 29 2.13 -14.21 -12.40
C PHE A 29 1.04 -14.72 -13.35
N GLU A 30 0.64 -15.97 -13.16
CA GLU A 30 -0.52 -16.54 -13.84
C GLU A 30 -1.80 -16.16 -13.09
N ILE A 31 -2.76 -15.64 -13.84
CA ILE A 31 -4.12 -15.38 -13.35
C ILE A 31 -4.83 -16.72 -13.15
N LYS A 32 -5.41 -16.92 -11.97
CA LYS A 32 -6.26 -18.08 -11.66
C LYS A 32 -7.68 -17.57 -11.37
N LYS A 33 -8.64 -17.91 -12.25
CA LYS A 33 -10.07 -17.56 -12.12
C LYS A 33 -10.67 -18.02 -10.80
N GLU A 34 -10.30 -19.23 -10.39
CA GLU A 34 -10.65 -19.79 -9.10
C GLU A 34 -9.34 -20.17 -8.40
N GLY A 35 -9.03 -19.50 -7.29
CA GLY A 35 -7.87 -19.78 -6.46
C GLY A 35 -6.90 -18.61 -6.29
N ILE A 36 -5.64 -18.96 -6.06
CA ILE A 36 -4.56 -18.05 -5.68
C ILE A 36 -3.57 -17.89 -6.84
N PRO A 37 -2.96 -16.71 -7.03
CA PRO A 37 -2.03 -16.49 -8.14
C PRO A 37 -0.80 -17.40 -8.02
N GLU A 38 -0.22 -17.76 -9.17
CA GLU A 38 1.08 -18.41 -9.25
C GLU A 38 2.12 -17.39 -9.75
N ILE A 39 3.01 -16.95 -8.85
CA ILE A 39 4.08 -16.01 -9.18
C ILE A 39 5.21 -16.78 -9.85
N ILE A 40 5.48 -16.45 -11.11
CA ILE A 40 6.45 -17.13 -11.98
C ILE A 40 7.83 -16.49 -11.84
N PHE A 41 7.85 -15.17 -11.67
CA PHE A 41 9.06 -14.40 -11.51
C PHE A 41 8.78 -13.14 -10.72
N SER A 42 9.74 -12.74 -9.90
CA SER A 42 9.70 -11.51 -9.14
C SER A 42 11.11 -10.91 -9.05
N ILE A 43 11.17 -9.59 -9.04
CA ILE A 43 12.42 -8.85 -8.84
C ILE A 43 12.14 -7.51 -8.18
N ARG A 44 13.11 -7.00 -7.43
CA ARG A 44 13.06 -5.68 -6.82
C ARG A 44 14.37 -4.95 -7.06
N GLU A 45 14.28 -3.69 -7.44
CA GLU A 45 15.40 -2.78 -7.65
C GLU A 45 15.32 -1.63 -6.64
N PRO A 46 16.37 -1.38 -5.84
CA PRO A 46 16.37 -0.28 -4.89
C PRO A 46 16.41 1.08 -5.61
N ILE A 47 15.69 2.06 -5.07
CA ILE A 47 15.83 3.45 -5.48
C ILE A 47 17.08 4.01 -4.77
N ILE A 48 17.92 4.71 -5.51
CA ILE A 48 19.13 5.33 -4.94
C ILE A 48 18.71 6.36 -3.90
N LEU A 49 19.23 6.19 -2.67
CA LEU A 49 18.97 7.11 -1.57
C LEU A 49 19.84 8.36 -1.71
N GLU A 50 19.20 9.52 -1.65
CA GLU A 50 19.85 10.84 -1.68
C GLU A 50 19.77 11.50 -0.28
N ASP A 51 20.74 12.35 0.05
CA ASP A 51 20.84 13.04 1.34
C ASP A 51 19.63 13.94 1.62
N LYS A 52 19.05 14.51 0.56
CA LYS A 52 17.85 15.35 0.61
C LYS A 52 16.86 14.90 -0.45
N ILE A 53 15.57 15.06 -0.15
CA ILE A 53 14.50 14.73 -1.07
C ILE A 53 14.24 15.94 -1.96
N ASP A 54 14.55 15.79 -3.24
CA ASP A 54 14.05 16.64 -4.33
C ASP A 54 13.05 15.83 -5.14
N ILE A 55 11.83 16.35 -5.33
CA ILE A 55 10.71 15.56 -5.87
C ILE A 55 10.97 15.12 -7.32
N ASP A 56 11.49 16.01 -8.16
CA ASP A 56 11.77 15.71 -9.56
C ASP A 56 12.89 14.69 -9.70
N ARG A 57 13.96 14.86 -8.92
CA ARG A 57 15.05 13.89 -8.84
C ARG A 57 14.57 12.55 -8.30
N PHE A 58 13.71 12.55 -7.29
CA PHE A 58 13.17 11.34 -6.69
C PHE A 58 12.31 10.57 -7.71
N LEU A 59 11.41 11.25 -8.41
CA LEU A 59 10.61 10.67 -9.50
C LEU A 59 11.48 10.13 -10.64
N PHE A 60 12.58 10.83 -10.99
CA PHE A 60 13.55 10.34 -11.96
C PHE A 60 14.23 9.03 -11.49
N LEU A 61 14.66 8.94 -10.24
CA LEU A 61 15.29 7.74 -9.70
C LEU A 61 14.31 6.57 -9.58
N THR A 62 13.06 6.83 -9.23
CA THR A 62 11.97 5.84 -9.21
C THR A 62 11.71 5.29 -10.61
N THR A 63 11.53 6.17 -11.60
CA THR A 63 11.28 5.75 -12.99
C THR A 63 12.48 5.06 -13.63
N LYS A 64 13.70 5.42 -13.24
CA LYS A 64 14.92 4.66 -13.61
C LYS A 64 14.88 3.24 -13.05
N SER A 65 14.52 3.07 -11.78
CA SER A 65 14.43 1.76 -11.13
C SER A 65 13.31 0.92 -11.75
N LEU A 66 12.16 1.53 -12.04
CA LEU A 66 11.07 0.91 -12.81
C LEU A 66 11.53 0.44 -14.19
N GLY A 67 12.29 1.26 -14.92
CA GLY A 67 12.86 0.88 -16.21
C GLY A 67 13.78 -0.34 -16.12
N THR A 68 14.61 -0.42 -15.07
CA THR A 68 15.45 -1.60 -14.80
C THR A 68 14.60 -2.85 -14.57
N VAL A 69 13.58 -2.77 -13.72
CA VAL A 69 12.66 -3.89 -13.42
C VAL A 69 11.92 -4.32 -14.69
N ALA A 70 11.30 -3.37 -15.39
CA ALA A 70 10.55 -3.60 -16.63
C ALA A 70 11.44 -4.24 -17.71
N SER A 71 12.67 -3.74 -17.88
CA SER A 71 13.65 -4.29 -18.81
C SER A 71 14.01 -5.73 -18.46
N ARG A 72 14.34 -6.02 -17.19
CA ARG A 72 14.72 -7.37 -16.77
C ARG A 72 13.58 -8.36 -16.99
N ILE A 73 12.35 -8.02 -16.58
CA ILE A 73 11.17 -8.87 -16.79
C ILE A 73 10.92 -9.11 -18.29
N CYS A 74 10.98 -8.07 -19.11
CA CYS A 74 10.76 -8.19 -20.56
C CYS A 74 11.82 -9.08 -21.22
N MET A 75 13.10 -8.93 -20.87
CA MET A 75 14.21 -9.70 -21.43
C MET A 75 14.19 -11.19 -21.07
N MET A 76 13.50 -11.60 -19.99
CA MET A 76 13.38 -13.01 -19.65
C MET A 76 12.57 -13.82 -20.66
N GLY A 77 11.72 -13.17 -21.46
CA GLY A 77 10.98 -13.84 -22.54
C GLY A 77 10.00 -14.93 -22.07
N ILE A 78 9.53 -14.88 -20.82
CA ILE A 78 8.58 -15.87 -20.24
C ILE A 78 7.23 -15.84 -20.99
N GLY A 79 6.82 -14.66 -21.46
CA GLY A 79 5.56 -14.46 -22.17
C GLY A 79 5.15 -12.99 -22.13
N LYS A 80 4.20 -12.62 -23.00
CA LYS A 80 3.64 -11.26 -23.00
C LYS A 80 2.51 -11.19 -21.96
N PRO A 81 2.61 -10.31 -20.95
CA PRO A 81 1.48 -10.10 -20.03
C PRO A 81 0.30 -9.50 -20.79
N SER A 82 -0.90 -10.02 -20.57
CA SER A 82 -2.14 -9.50 -21.16
C SER A 82 -2.61 -8.23 -20.45
N LYS A 83 -2.25 -8.08 -19.17
CA LYS A 83 -2.64 -6.97 -18.30
C LYS A 83 -1.43 -6.49 -17.49
N ILE A 84 -1.29 -5.19 -17.36
CA ILE A 84 -0.22 -4.56 -16.59
C ILE A 84 -0.84 -3.66 -15.52
N PHE A 85 -0.36 -3.83 -14.29
CA PHE A 85 -0.80 -3.08 -13.12
C PHE A 85 0.38 -2.37 -12.46
N CYS A 86 0.11 -1.21 -11.88
CA CYS A 86 1.00 -0.51 -10.99
C CYS A 86 0.30 -0.28 -9.66
N VAL A 87 0.88 -0.79 -8.58
CA VAL A 87 0.46 -0.47 -7.22
C VAL A 87 1.39 0.60 -6.68
N LEU A 88 0.81 1.69 -6.18
CA LEU A 88 1.55 2.85 -5.70
C LEU A 88 1.53 2.87 -4.16
N SER A 89 2.70 3.03 -3.55
CA SER A 89 2.80 3.42 -2.13
C SER A 89 3.06 4.92 -2.00
N SER A 90 2.90 5.47 -0.79
CA SER A 90 3.24 6.87 -0.53
C SER A 90 4.71 7.15 -0.84
N PRO A 91 5.05 8.32 -1.41
CA PRO A 91 4.20 9.51 -1.58
C PRO A 91 3.56 9.63 -2.98
N TRP A 92 3.50 8.56 -3.79
CA TRP A 92 3.10 8.67 -5.20
C TRP A 92 1.60 8.85 -5.44
N TYR A 93 0.78 8.75 -4.40
CA TYR A 93 -0.67 8.95 -4.46
C TYR A 93 -1.17 9.61 -3.17
N ALA A 94 -2.40 10.12 -3.21
CA ALA A 94 -3.18 10.43 -2.02
C ALA A 94 -4.48 9.64 -2.05
N SER A 95 -4.96 9.23 -0.88
CA SER A 95 -6.23 8.54 -0.72
C SER A 95 -7.04 9.06 0.45
N GLN A 96 -8.34 8.83 0.38
CA GLN A 96 -9.26 9.13 1.47
C GLN A 96 -10.50 8.24 1.40
N THR A 97 -11.02 7.88 2.58
CA THR A 97 -12.36 7.34 2.72
C THR A 97 -13.37 8.47 2.83
N ARG A 98 -14.42 8.42 2.02
CA ARG A 98 -15.51 9.41 1.98
C ARG A 98 -16.83 8.76 2.37
N PHE A 99 -17.61 9.51 3.15
CA PHE A 99 -18.92 9.11 3.65
C PHE A 99 -20.00 9.93 2.94
N ILE A 100 -20.60 9.35 1.91
CA ILE A 100 -21.67 9.98 1.14
C ILE A 100 -22.99 9.73 1.86
N LYS A 101 -23.63 10.79 2.34
CA LYS A 101 -24.93 10.72 3.02
C LYS A 101 -25.99 11.47 2.21
N LEU A 102 -27.13 10.83 1.99
CA LEU A 102 -28.31 11.43 1.37
C LEU A 102 -29.56 11.05 2.15
N GLU A 103 -30.25 12.06 2.67
CA GLU A 103 -31.52 11.91 3.36
C GLU A 103 -32.61 12.74 2.67
N LYS A 104 -33.79 12.15 2.48
CA LYS A 104 -34.97 12.82 1.93
C LYS A 104 -36.21 12.48 2.76
N ASN A 105 -37.13 13.44 2.83
CA ASN A 105 -38.41 13.27 3.53
C ASN A 105 -39.29 12.19 2.88
N THR A 106 -39.24 12.07 1.55
CA THR A 106 -39.97 11.06 0.76
C THR A 106 -39.03 9.96 0.27
N PRO A 107 -39.49 8.70 0.20
CA PRO A 107 -38.67 7.61 -0.34
C PRO A 107 -38.25 7.89 -1.79
N PHE A 108 -36.96 7.69 -2.07
CA PHE A 108 -36.40 7.74 -3.41
C PHE A 108 -35.89 6.37 -3.84
N LEU A 109 -35.84 6.14 -5.15
CA LEU A 109 -35.25 4.94 -5.73
C LEU A 109 -33.73 5.11 -5.83
N PHE A 110 -32.97 4.20 -5.25
CA PHE A 110 -31.52 4.19 -5.43
C PHE A 110 -31.17 3.52 -6.77
N THR A 111 -30.58 4.28 -7.69
CA THR A 111 -30.25 3.84 -9.05
C THR A 111 -28.75 3.98 -9.31
N ALA A 112 -28.22 3.26 -10.29
CA ALA A 112 -26.82 3.41 -10.73
C ALA A 112 -26.51 4.87 -11.07
N LYS A 113 -27.37 5.54 -11.83
CA LYS A 113 -27.22 6.96 -12.17
C LYS A 113 -27.15 7.87 -10.95
N LEU A 114 -27.96 7.61 -9.91
CA LEU A 114 -27.89 8.37 -8.67
C LEU A 114 -26.57 8.11 -7.94
N ALA A 115 -26.15 6.83 -7.83
CA ALA A 115 -24.87 6.47 -7.24
C ALA A 115 -23.71 7.17 -7.95
N ASP A 116 -23.65 7.09 -9.28
CA ASP A 116 -22.62 7.74 -10.09
C ASP A 116 -22.59 9.25 -9.87
N SER A 117 -23.76 9.90 -9.85
CA SER A 117 -23.83 11.35 -9.62
C SER A 117 -23.29 11.78 -8.26
N LEU A 118 -23.53 10.97 -7.21
CA LEU A 118 -23.02 11.24 -5.87
C LEU A 118 -21.51 10.98 -5.79
N ILE A 119 -21.04 9.92 -6.44
CA ILE A 119 -19.63 9.55 -6.52
C ILE A 119 -18.83 10.63 -7.25
N GLN A 120 -19.30 11.07 -8.42
CA GLN A 120 -18.61 12.10 -9.19
C GLN A 120 -18.51 13.43 -8.43
N LYS A 121 -19.57 13.79 -7.69
CA LYS A 121 -19.54 14.96 -6.82
C LYS A 121 -18.43 14.85 -5.77
N GLU A 122 -18.29 13.67 -5.15
CA GLU A 122 -17.28 13.45 -4.12
C GLU A 122 -15.85 13.43 -4.69
N ILE A 123 -15.67 12.85 -5.89
CA ILE A 123 -14.39 12.90 -6.62
C ILE A 123 -13.99 14.35 -6.89
N SER A 124 -14.89 15.20 -7.41
CA SER A 124 -14.56 16.61 -7.67
C SER A 124 -14.21 17.39 -6.40
N LEU A 125 -14.87 17.13 -5.27
CA LEU A 125 -14.52 17.75 -3.98
C LEU A 125 -13.13 17.32 -3.51
N PHE A 126 -12.82 16.03 -3.60
CA PHE A 126 -11.51 15.50 -3.24
C PHE A 126 -10.41 16.10 -4.14
N GLU A 127 -10.70 16.28 -5.43
CA GLU A 127 -9.83 16.97 -6.37
C GLU A 127 -9.55 18.41 -5.94
N GLU A 128 -10.58 19.19 -5.59
CA GLU A 128 -10.42 20.58 -5.12
C GLU A 128 -9.58 20.67 -3.84
N GLU A 129 -9.80 19.79 -2.87
CA GLU A 129 -9.06 19.77 -1.60
C GLU A 129 -7.57 19.46 -1.80
N HIS A 130 -7.26 18.53 -2.70
CA HIS A 130 -5.89 18.06 -2.95
C HIS A 130 -5.15 18.82 -4.06
N SER A 131 -5.86 19.65 -4.83
CA SER A 131 -5.27 20.51 -5.84
C SER A 131 -4.11 21.35 -5.31
N THR A 132 -4.13 21.70 -4.00
CA THR A 132 -3.07 22.49 -3.34
C THR A 132 -1.84 21.69 -2.92
N LYS A 133 -1.98 20.40 -2.59
CA LYS A 133 -0.87 19.55 -2.12
C LYS A 133 0.02 19.04 -3.25
N PHE A 134 -0.49 19.01 -4.48
CA PHE A 134 0.24 18.59 -5.68
C PHE A 134 0.77 19.79 -6.52
N LEU A 135 0.81 21.01 -5.97
CA LEU A 135 1.11 22.30 -6.63
C LEU A 135 2.56 22.52 -7.10
N HIS A 136 3.32 21.47 -7.40
CA HIS A 136 4.46 21.66 -8.28
C HIS A 136 3.96 21.65 -9.73
N THR A 137 3.53 22.84 -10.19
CA THR A 137 3.23 23.28 -11.58
C THR A 137 2.08 22.57 -12.31
N ASP A 138 1.04 23.30 -12.74
CA ASP A 138 0.02 22.92 -13.77
C ASP A 138 -0.49 21.46 -13.76
N ASN A 139 -0.39 20.79 -12.61
CA ASN A 139 -0.42 19.35 -12.57
C ASN A 139 -1.84 18.87 -12.31
N LYS A 140 -2.51 18.52 -13.42
CA LYS A 140 -3.76 17.78 -13.37
C LYS A 140 -3.57 16.56 -12.48
N ILE A 141 -4.48 16.36 -11.56
CA ILE A 141 -4.61 15.14 -10.79
C ILE A 141 -5.49 14.17 -11.58
N ARG A 142 -5.23 12.88 -11.42
CA ARG A 142 -5.98 11.80 -12.08
C ARG A 142 -6.38 10.77 -11.04
N PRO A 143 -7.67 10.44 -10.90
CA PRO A 143 -8.12 9.32 -10.08
C PRO A 143 -7.43 8.04 -10.55
N ILE A 144 -6.88 7.27 -9.60
CA ILE A 144 -6.25 5.98 -9.90
C ILE A 144 -7.15 4.81 -9.47
N GLU A 145 -7.94 4.98 -8.40
CA GLU A 145 -8.92 3.98 -8.02
C GLU A 145 -10.13 4.57 -7.28
N PHE A 146 -11.25 3.87 -7.42
CA PHE A 146 -12.49 4.13 -6.69
C PHE A 146 -13.08 2.80 -6.24
N LYS A 147 -13.41 2.65 -4.95
CA LYS A 147 -14.02 1.44 -4.40
C LYS A 147 -15.21 1.79 -3.52
N ASN A 148 -16.39 1.27 -3.85
CA ASN A 148 -17.52 1.27 -2.93
C ASN A 148 -17.34 0.13 -1.94
N MET A 149 -17.01 0.46 -0.69
CA MET A 149 -16.77 -0.52 0.37
C MET A 149 -18.09 -0.97 1.03
N LYS A 150 -19.03 -0.04 1.19
CA LYS A 150 -20.30 -0.33 1.87
C LYS A 150 -21.40 0.60 1.39
N THR A 151 -22.58 0.04 1.15
CA THR A 151 -23.80 0.81 0.90
C THR A 151 -24.87 0.41 1.91
N MET A 152 -25.49 1.40 2.54
CA MET A 152 -26.54 1.24 3.55
C MET A 152 -27.79 2.02 3.14
N LEU A 153 -28.93 1.35 3.19
CA LEU A 153 -30.25 1.95 2.97
C LEU A 153 -31.03 1.92 4.27
N ASN A 154 -31.49 3.09 4.73
CA ASN A 154 -32.19 3.26 6.02
C ASN A 154 -31.43 2.65 7.21
N GLY A 155 -30.09 2.69 7.20
CA GLY A 155 -29.25 2.15 8.27
C GLY A 155 -28.89 0.66 8.14
N TYR A 156 -29.35 -0.04 7.09
CA TYR A 156 -29.04 -1.45 6.87
C TYR A 156 -28.08 -1.65 5.70
N ALA A 157 -26.98 -2.38 5.93
CA ALA A 157 -26.07 -2.80 4.86
C ALA A 157 -26.85 -3.58 3.80
N THR A 158 -26.72 -3.17 2.54
CA THR A 158 -27.52 -3.72 1.44
C THR A 158 -26.59 -4.11 0.28
N PRO A 159 -26.25 -5.39 0.10
CA PRO A 159 -25.32 -5.87 -0.94
C PRO A 159 -25.77 -5.55 -2.38
N ASP A 160 -27.07 -5.70 -2.65
CA ASP A 160 -27.68 -5.31 -3.93
C ASP A 160 -28.59 -4.09 -3.72
N PRO A 161 -28.03 -2.87 -3.61
CA PRO A 161 -28.80 -1.71 -3.19
C PRO A 161 -29.65 -1.13 -4.33
N PHE A 162 -29.32 -1.44 -5.59
CA PHE A 162 -29.97 -0.84 -6.74
C PHE A 162 -31.45 -1.23 -6.87
N ASN A 163 -32.23 -0.29 -7.37
CA ASN A 163 -33.68 -0.38 -7.56
C ASN A 163 -34.48 -0.60 -6.26
N LYS A 164 -33.87 -0.34 -5.09
CA LYS A 164 -34.56 -0.33 -3.80
C LYS A 164 -34.95 1.10 -3.41
N LYS A 165 -36.09 1.23 -2.71
CA LYS A 165 -36.56 2.51 -2.18
C LYS A 165 -36.01 2.75 -0.78
N ALA A 166 -35.51 3.94 -0.51
CA ALA A 166 -35.02 4.34 0.80
C ALA A 166 -35.31 5.81 1.08
N LYS A 167 -35.30 6.20 2.34
CA LYS A 167 -35.31 7.61 2.78
C LYS A 167 -33.90 8.10 3.12
N LYS A 168 -33.04 7.18 3.57
CA LYS A 168 -31.63 7.44 3.90
C LYS A 168 -30.73 6.52 3.08
N LEU A 169 -29.68 7.09 2.53
CA LEU A 169 -28.58 6.42 1.87
C LEU A 169 -27.29 6.84 2.58
N GLU A 170 -26.46 5.84 2.88
CA GLU A 170 -25.07 6.05 3.27
C GLU A 170 -24.20 5.16 2.38
N MET A 171 -23.18 5.75 1.75
CA MET A 171 -22.17 5.01 1.01
C MET A 171 -20.81 5.35 1.59
N ILE A 172 -20.02 4.32 1.86
CA ILE A 172 -18.63 4.46 2.28
C ILE A 172 -17.78 4.07 1.09
N VAL A 173 -17.06 5.05 0.56
CA VAL A 173 -16.29 4.91 -0.67
C VAL A 173 -14.84 5.28 -0.40
N PHE A 174 -13.92 4.55 -1.01
CA PHE A 174 -12.51 4.86 -0.99
C PHE A 174 -12.13 5.45 -2.34
N VAL A 175 -11.42 6.57 -2.31
CA VAL A 175 -10.93 7.27 -3.50
C VAL A 175 -9.42 7.45 -3.37
N SER A 176 -8.69 7.21 -4.45
CA SER A 176 -7.28 7.58 -4.54
C SER A 176 -6.95 8.26 -5.87
N MET A 177 -5.97 9.15 -5.82
CA MET A 177 -5.54 9.97 -6.94
C MET A 177 -4.02 10.14 -6.94
N SER A 178 -3.48 10.44 -8.12
CA SER A 178 -2.07 10.78 -8.28
C SER A 178 -1.91 11.90 -9.32
N GLY A 179 -0.77 12.58 -9.30
CA GLY A 179 -0.45 13.59 -10.32
C GLY A 179 -0.33 12.94 -11.70
N ASP A 180 -1.04 13.47 -12.69
CA ASP A 180 -1.08 12.90 -14.05
C ASP A 180 0.32 12.83 -14.69
N GLN A 181 1.21 13.78 -14.41
CA GLN A 181 2.61 13.72 -14.85
C GLN A 181 3.38 12.52 -14.27
N ILE A 182 3.13 12.17 -13.00
CA ILE A 182 3.76 11.01 -12.36
C ILE A 182 3.31 9.74 -13.09
N LEU A 183 2.01 9.59 -13.27
CA LEU A 183 1.42 8.42 -13.93
C LEU A 183 1.87 8.29 -15.38
N LYS A 184 1.93 9.39 -16.13
CA LYS A 184 2.44 9.39 -17.51
C LYS A 184 3.90 8.96 -17.60
N LYS A 185 4.76 9.42 -16.69
CA LYS A 185 6.17 8.97 -16.64
C LYS A 185 6.29 7.46 -16.36
N ILE A 186 5.41 6.93 -15.52
CA ILE A 186 5.32 5.48 -15.25
C ILE A 186 4.87 4.73 -16.51
N GLU A 187 3.76 5.16 -17.12
CA GLU A 187 3.20 4.59 -18.37
C GLU A 187 4.23 4.60 -19.50
N ASP A 188 4.89 5.72 -19.76
CA ASP A 188 5.90 5.85 -20.82
C ASP A 188 7.14 4.99 -20.53
N THR A 189 7.47 4.77 -19.26
CA THR A 189 8.55 3.84 -18.88
C THR A 189 8.17 2.39 -19.18
N ILE A 190 6.95 1.98 -18.85
CA ILE A 190 6.46 0.62 -19.13
C ILE A 190 6.27 0.41 -20.64
N PHE A 191 5.76 1.42 -21.35
CA PHE A 191 5.52 1.38 -22.80
C PHE A 191 6.79 1.05 -23.58
N ARG A 192 7.96 1.57 -23.16
CA ARG A 192 9.26 1.28 -23.79
C ARG A 192 9.66 -0.20 -23.77
N HIS A 193 9.07 -1.00 -22.88
CA HIS A 193 9.40 -2.42 -22.72
C HIS A 193 8.28 -3.34 -23.21
N PHE A 194 7.02 -3.00 -22.93
CA PHE A 194 5.88 -3.88 -23.22
C PHE A 194 4.98 -3.40 -24.36
N HIS A 195 5.23 -2.18 -24.88
CA HIS A 195 4.42 -1.54 -25.92
C HIS A 195 2.93 -1.48 -25.60
N SER A 196 2.58 -1.42 -24.31
CA SER A 196 1.21 -1.26 -23.81
C SER A 196 1.09 0.07 -23.08
N ARG A 197 0.01 0.80 -23.37
CA ARG A 197 -0.43 1.97 -22.59
C ARG A 197 -1.62 1.64 -21.68
N ASP A 198 -2.17 0.42 -21.77
CA ASP A 198 -3.23 -0.04 -20.87
C ASP A 198 -2.58 -0.51 -19.56
N VAL A 199 -2.28 0.47 -18.71
CA VAL A 199 -1.72 0.28 -17.36
C VAL A 199 -2.78 0.69 -16.36
N LYS A 200 -3.15 -0.23 -15.47
CA LYS A 200 -4.11 0.03 -14.40
C LYS A 200 -3.38 0.37 -13.11
N PHE A 201 -3.87 1.37 -12.40
CA PHE A 201 -3.27 1.82 -11.16
C PHE A 201 -4.12 1.40 -9.95
N SER A 202 -3.48 1.22 -8.80
CA SER A 202 -4.13 0.99 -7.51
C SER A 202 -3.22 1.49 -6.38
N SER A 203 -3.76 1.67 -5.18
CA SER A 203 -2.94 1.98 -4.01
C SER A 203 -2.55 0.74 -3.23
N PHE A 204 -1.39 0.81 -2.59
CA PHE A 204 -0.97 -0.22 -1.66
C PHE A 204 -1.87 -0.27 -0.41
N ALA A 205 -2.43 0.86 0.03
CA ALA A 205 -3.41 0.90 1.12
C ALA A 205 -4.65 0.03 0.82
N MET A 206 -5.21 0.13 -0.39
CA MET A 206 -6.36 -0.68 -0.79
C MET A 206 -6.00 -2.16 -0.98
N ALA A 207 -4.83 -2.44 -1.56
CA ALA A 207 -4.35 -3.81 -1.76
C ALA A 207 -4.11 -4.52 -0.42
N SER A 208 -3.36 -3.90 0.48
CA SER A 208 -3.07 -4.42 1.83
C SER A 208 -4.33 -4.59 2.67
N PHE A 209 -5.27 -3.63 2.62
CA PHE A 209 -6.58 -3.75 3.27
C PHE A 209 -7.37 -4.95 2.78
N THR A 210 -7.52 -5.10 1.47
CA THR A 210 -8.31 -6.19 0.89
C THR A 210 -7.72 -7.54 1.27
N VAL A 211 -6.40 -7.69 1.16
CA VAL A 211 -5.72 -8.93 1.49
C VAL A 211 -5.82 -9.24 2.99
N ALA A 212 -5.52 -8.27 3.87
CA ALA A 212 -5.58 -8.47 5.32
C ALA A 212 -7.00 -8.82 5.80
N ARG A 213 -8.02 -8.07 5.35
CA ARG A 213 -9.43 -8.33 5.69
C ARG A 213 -9.84 -9.76 5.34
N ASP A 214 -9.50 -10.20 4.12
CA ASP A 214 -9.91 -11.51 3.62
C ASP A 214 -9.11 -12.66 4.23
N MET A 215 -7.87 -12.42 4.68
CA MET A 215 -7.06 -13.40 5.40
C MET A 215 -7.50 -13.57 6.85
N PHE A 216 -7.87 -12.47 7.49
CA PHE A 216 -8.18 -12.40 8.91
C PHE A 216 -9.67 -12.11 9.12
N VAL A 217 -10.52 -12.98 8.56
CA VAL A 217 -12.01 -12.84 8.54
C VAL A 217 -12.68 -12.70 9.91
N HIS A 218 -11.97 -13.04 10.99
CA HIS A 218 -12.45 -12.90 12.37
C HIS A 218 -11.91 -11.64 13.07
N GLN A 219 -11.11 -10.83 12.37
CA GLN A 219 -10.49 -9.61 12.85
C GLN A 219 -11.08 -8.42 12.10
N GLU A 220 -12.29 -7.99 12.48
CA GLU A 220 -12.98 -6.89 11.78
C GLU A 220 -12.43 -5.49 12.12
N ASN A 221 -11.58 -5.40 13.15
CA ASN A 221 -11.01 -4.14 13.64
C ASN A 221 -9.49 -4.28 13.78
N PHE A 222 -8.72 -3.49 13.03
CA PHE A 222 -7.26 -3.50 13.06
C PHE A 222 -6.69 -2.20 12.49
N LEU A 223 -5.41 -1.97 12.73
CA LEU A 223 -4.63 -0.98 12.00
C LEU A 223 -3.81 -1.69 10.92
N LEU A 224 -3.67 -1.07 9.76
CA LEU A 224 -2.60 -1.35 8.82
C LEU A 224 -1.54 -0.29 9.00
N VAL A 225 -0.28 -0.70 9.14
CA VAL A 225 0.87 0.19 9.21
C VAL A 225 1.82 -0.20 8.09
N ASP A 226 1.90 0.61 7.04
CA ASP A 226 2.86 0.45 5.95
C ASP A 226 4.04 1.41 6.16
N ILE A 227 5.23 0.85 6.40
CA ILE A 227 6.45 1.62 6.66
C ILE A 227 7.29 1.58 5.38
N GLY A 228 7.09 2.57 4.52
CA GLY A 228 7.83 2.74 3.28
C GLY A 228 9.24 3.28 3.49
N GLY A 229 9.87 3.68 2.38
CA GLY A 229 11.18 4.32 2.40
C GLY A 229 11.12 5.72 2.99
N GLU A 230 10.18 6.55 2.53
CA GLU A 230 10.07 7.95 2.91
C GLU A 230 8.90 8.27 3.83
N VAL A 231 7.82 7.50 3.74
CA VAL A 231 6.54 7.75 4.43
C VAL A 231 6.12 6.50 5.20
N THR A 232 5.53 6.70 6.38
CA THR A 232 4.73 5.68 7.04
C THR A 232 3.26 6.03 6.89
N ASP A 233 2.46 5.08 6.41
CA ASP A 233 1.01 5.17 6.29
C ASP A 233 0.34 4.33 7.38
N ILE A 234 -0.68 4.88 8.04
CA ILE A 234 -1.53 4.18 9.01
C ILE A 234 -2.97 4.24 8.52
N SER A 235 -3.60 3.08 8.32
CA SER A 235 -5.03 2.98 8.01
C SER A 235 -5.77 2.28 9.14
N MET A 236 -6.88 2.87 9.61
CA MET A 236 -7.74 2.29 10.61
C MET A 236 -8.92 1.56 9.98
N ILE A 237 -9.04 0.27 10.26
CA ILE A 237 -10.13 -0.58 9.80
C ILE A 237 -11.06 -0.84 10.97
N LYS A 238 -12.36 -0.63 10.74
CA LYS A 238 -13.43 -0.90 11.70
C LYS A 238 -14.60 -1.57 10.99
N LYS A 239 -15.08 -2.68 11.55
CA LYS A 239 -16.21 -3.45 11.00
C LYS A 239 -16.04 -3.73 9.49
N ASP A 240 -14.85 -4.18 9.12
CA ASP A 240 -14.43 -4.51 7.74
C ASP A 240 -14.44 -3.35 6.73
N VAL A 241 -14.38 -2.11 7.22
CA VAL A 241 -14.30 -0.91 6.37
C VAL A 241 -13.04 -0.13 6.72
N LEU A 242 -12.28 0.26 5.69
CA LEU A 242 -11.18 1.21 5.82
C LEU A 242 -11.80 2.57 6.16
N ASN A 243 -11.77 2.94 7.44
CA ASN A 243 -12.53 4.07 7.97
C ASN A 243 -11.78 5.39 7.78
N ASP A 244 -10.49 5.39 8.12
CA ASP A 244 -9.64 6.57 8.07
C ASP A 244 -8.18 6.18 7.80
N SER A 245 -7.40 7.11 7.29
CA SER A 245 -5.98 6.92 6.98
C SER A 245 -5.19 8.21 7.19
N ILE A 246 -4.01 8.09 7.79
CA ILE A 246 -3.07 9.19 8.00
C ILE A 246 -1.66 8.75 7.62
N SER A 247 -0.83 9.70 7.20
CA SER A 247 0.55 9.45 6.79
C SER A 247 1.49 10.48 7.39
N TYR A 248 2.72 10.10 7.71
CA TYR A 248 3.77 11.03 8.15
C TYR A 248 5.12 10.71 7.50
N PRO A 249 5.98 11.72 7.25
CA PRO A 249 7.17 11.60 6.39
C PRO A 249 8.38 10.98 7.12
N LEU A 250 8.16 9.91 7.89
CA LEU A 250 9.22 9.15 8.55
C LEU A 250 9.13 7.67 8.16
N GLY A 251 9.74 7.33 7.03
CA GLY A 251 9.96 5.93 6.63
C GLY A 251 11.31 5.36 7.08
N CYS A 252 11.74 4.27 6.45
CA CYS A 252 13.02 3.62 6.74
C CYS A 252 14.23 4.53 6.44
N ASN A 253 14.16 5.35 5.39
CA ASN A 253 15.26 6.22 4.96
C ASN A 253 15.51 7.38 5.91
N PHE A 254 14.52 7.79 6.71
CA PHE A 254 14.71 8.75 7.79
C PHE A 254 15.77 8.25 8.79
N MET A 255 15.70 6.97 9.18
CA MET A 255 16.65 6.36 10.10
C MET A 255 18.08 6.42 9.53
N ILE A 256 18.23 6.14 8.24
CA ILE A 256 19.51 6.13 7.54
C ILE A 256 20.10 7.54 7.47
N ARG A 257 19.33 8.52 7.00
CA ARG A 257 19.81 9.92 6.86
C ARG A 257 20.23 10.50 8.21
N LYS A 258 19.39 10.37 9.23
CA LYS A 258 19.70 10.91 10.56
C LYS A 258 20.87 10.21 11.24
N ALA A 259 21.02 8.90 11.04
CA ALA A 259 22.19 8.17 11.54
C ALA A 259 23.46 8.62 10.82
N ALA A 260 23.42 8.78 9.48
CA ALA A 260 24.53 9.28 8.69
C ALA A 260 24.99 10.66 9.16
N ASP A 261 24.04 11.59 9.32
CA ASP A 261 24.29 12.94 9.84
C ASP A 261 24.92 12.92 11.24
N SER A 262 24.38 12.09 12.14
CA SER A 262 24.84 12.00 13.53
C SER A 262 26.24 11.38 13.66
N LEU A 263 26.61 10.50 12.73
CA LEU A 263 27.89 9.79 12.71
C LEU A 263 28.95 10.48 11.83
N GLY A 264 28.55 11.42 10.98
CA GLY A 264 29.43 12.04 9.99
C GLY A 264 29.94 11.05 8.94
N CYS A 265 29.09 10.10 8.52
CA CYS A 265 29.42 9.05 7.55
C CYS A 265 28.50 9.06 6.33
N THR A 266 28.80 8.24 5.32
CA THR A 266 27.95 8.12 4.14
C THR A 266 26.64 7.39 4.43
N LEU A 267 25.61 7.60 3.61
CA LEU A 267 24.33 6.89 3.71
C LEU A 267 24.48 5.36 3.64
N SER A 268 25.39 4.87 2.80
CA SER A 268 25.67 3.43 2.67
C SER A 268 26.31 2.84 3.93
N GLU A 269 27.25 3.58 4.53
CA GLU A 269 27.86 3.20 5.80
C GLU A 269 26.82 3.21 6.92
N ALA A 270 26.00 4.26 7.03
CA ALA A 270 24.93 4.36 8.01
C ALA A 270 23.92 3.21 7.89
N LYS A 271 23.48 2.89 6.66
CA LYS A 271 22.59 1.74 6.40
C LYS A 271 23.21 0.43 6.89
N SER A 272 24.48 0.21 6.58
CA SER A 272 25.22 -0.99 7.00
C SER A 272 25.35 -1.06 8.53
N LEU A 273 25.66 0.06 9.18
CA LEU A 273 25.76 0.16 10.64
C LEU A 273 24.43 -0.09 11.35
N ILE A 274 23.31 0.42 10.82
CA ILE A 274 21.97 0.15 11.34
C ILE A 274 21.64 -1.34 11.27
N LEU A 275 21.96 -2.00 10.14
CA LEU A 275 21.73 -3.43 9.98
C LEU A 275 22.58 -4.24 10.97
N LEU A 276 23.87 -3.94 11.12
CA LEU A 276 24.74 -4.59 12.11
C LEU A 276 24.23 -4.40 13.54
N PHE A 277 23.74 -3.21 13.87
CA PHE A 277 23.15 -2.92 15.17
C PHE A 277 21.89 -3.74 15.42
N LYS A 278 20.94 -3.75 14.47
CA LYS A 278 19.68 -4.50 14.64
C LYS A 278 19.92 -6.01 14.76
N ASP A 279 20.91 -6.53 14.02
CA ASP A 279 21.25 -7.96 13.98
C ASP A 279 22.14 -8.38 15.15
N LYS A 280 22.47 -7.45 16.07
CA LYS A 280 23.37 -7.69 17.22
C LYS A 280 24.75 -8.21 16.81
N HIS A 281 25.22 -7.76 15.64
CA HIS A 281 26.53 -8.09 15.08
C HIS A 281 27.52 -6.91 15.13
N ALA A 282 27.09 -5.74 15.63
CA ALA A 282 27.98 -4.62 15.85
C ALA A 282 29.00 -4.92 16.97
N VAL A 283 30.25 -4.53 16.78
CA VAL A 283 31.27 -4.60 17.86
C VAL A 283 30.90 -3.63 18.99
N ALA A 284 31.24 -3.99 20.23
CA ALA A 284 30.81 -3.25 21.43
C ALA A 284 31.11 -1.74 21.40
N SER A 285 32.23 -1.33 20.81
CA SER A 285 32.59 0.08 20.67
C SER A 285 31.68 0.84 19.69
N THR A 286 31.24 0.16 18.63
CA THR A 286 30.29 0.68 17.63
C THR A 286 28.88 0.67 18.19
N GLU A 287 28.47 -0.40 18.87
CA GLU A 287 27.17 -0.49 19.54
C GLU A 287 27.00 0.64 20.55
N LYS A 288 27.99 0.89 21.41
CA LYS A 288 27.97 1.98 22.40
C LYS A 288 27.82 3.37 21.77
N LYS A 289 28.28 3.55 20.53
CA LYS A 289 28.11 4.81 19.77
C LYS A 289 26.73 4.88 19.10
N LEU A 290 26.27 3.78 18.53
CA LEU A 290 25.01 3.71 17.78
C LEU A 290 23.78 3.73 18.70
N GLU A 291 23.83 3.04 19.83
CA GLU A 291 22.69 2.88 20.73
C GLU A 291 21.99 4.20 21.10
N PRO A 292 22.68 5.27 21.58
CA PRO A 292 22.01 6.52 21.90
C PRO A 292 21.40 7.20 20.67
N ILE A 293 22.05 7.09 19.49
CA ILE A 293 21.55 7.65 18.24
C ILE A 293 20.26 6.92 17.83
N ILE A 294 20.31 5.58 17.77
CA ILE A 294 19.16 4.76 17.39
C ILE A 294 18.01 4.96 18.38
N ASN A 295 18.27 5.01 19.69
CA ASN A 295 17.23 5.25 20.69
C ASN A 295 16.54 6.61 20.49
N LYS A 296 17.31 7.67 20.18
CA LYS A 296 16.72 8.98 19.83
C LYS A 296 15.82 8.89 18.61
N LEU A 297 16.27 8.22 17.55
CA LEU A 297 15.49 8.08 16.30
C LEU A 297 14.23 7.23 16.49
N LYS A 298 14.30 6.17 17.31
CA LYS A 298 13.14 5.37 17.71
C LYS A 298 12.10 6.24 18.41
N THR A 299 12.52 7.10 19.35
CA THR A 299 11.63 8.03 20.05
C THR A 299 11.01 9.06 19.13
N GLU A 300 11.78 9.61 18.19
CA GLU A 300 11.28 10.58 17.19
C GLU A 300 10.22 9.96 16.28
N TRP A 301 10.48 8.76 15.76
CA TRP A 301 9.52 8.02 14.95
C TRP A 301 8.26 7.64 15.74
N LEU A 302 8.43 7.14 16.98
CA LEU A 302 7.31 6.76 17.85
C LEU A 302 6.44 7.96 18.20
N SER A 303 7.02 9.15 18.36
CA SER A 303 6.26 10.36 18.65
C SER A 303 5.31 10.75 17.50
N GLU A 304 5.73 10.62 16.24
CA GLU A 304 4.84 10.87 15.09
C GLU A 304 3.79 9.76 14.92
N PHE A 305 4.15 8.51 15.23
CA PHE A 305 3.19 7.41 15.31
C PHE A 305 2.08 7.71 16.35
N GLN A 306 2.45 8.13 17.56
CA GLN A 306 1.53 8.53 18.62
C GLN A 306 0.60 9.68 18.20
N LYS A 307 1.16 10.75 17.64
CA LYS A 307 0.36 11.89 17.13
C LYS A 307 -0.63 11.42 16.06
N SER A 308 -0.20 10.51 15.19
CA SER A 308 -1.05 9.96 14.15
C SER A 308 -2.20 9.12 14.73
N LEU A 309 -1.94 8.33 15.77
CA LEU A 309 -2.99 7.59 16.49
C LEU A 309 -3.98 8.52 17.19
N VAL A 310 -3.52 9.62 17.82
CA VAL A 310 -4.41 10.63 18.42
C VAL A 310 -5.37 11.17 17.35
N ASN A 311 -4.83 11.60 16.20
CA ASN A 311 -5.64 12.19 15.13
C ASN A 311 -6.61 11.17 14.49
N LEU A 312 -6.25 9.89 14.41
CA LEU A 312 -7.15 8.84 13.93
C LEU A 312 -8.26 8.50 14.94
N SER A 313 -8.04 8.81 16.22
CA SER A 313 -8.92 8.39 17.32
C SER A 313 -10.08 9.34 17.60
N ASP A 314 -10.29 10.41 16.80
CA ASP A 314 -11.36 11.44 16.93
C ASP A 314 -12.74 10.82 17.28
N ASP A 315 -12.97 10.53 18.57
CA ASP A 315 -14.08 9.79 19.19
C ASP A 315 -14.20 8.27 18.90
N ILE A 316 -13.17 7.63 18.33
CA ILE A 316 -13.16 6.19 18.00
C ILE A 316 -12.01 5.48 18.72
N SER A 317 -12.31 4.33 19.36
CA SER A 317 -11.28 3.50 19.99
C SER A 317 -10.27 2.96 18.98
N ILE A 318 -8.98 3.01 19.30
CA ILE A 318 -7.95 2.42 18.43
C ILE A 318 -7.97 0.88 18.54
N PRO A 319 -7.97 0.14 17.41
CA PRO A 319 -7.83 -1.32 17.45
C PRO A 319 -6.48 -1.76 18.04
N ALA A 320 -6.50 -2.77 18.91
CA ALA A 320 -5.28 -3.31 19.52
C ALA A 320 -4.45 -4.20 18.57
N THR A 321 -5.01 -4.64 17.43
CA THR A 321 -4.28 -5.45 16.44
C THR A 321 -3.71 -4.55 15.35
N ILE A 322 -2.41 -4.69 15.10
CA ILE A 322 -1.68 -3.99 14.04
C ILE A 322 -1.16 -5.03 13.06
N PHE A 323 -1.53 -4.90 11.80
CA PHE A 323 -0.82 -5.55 10.71
C PHE A 323 0.24 -4.60 10.18
N ILE A 324 1.49 -5.04 10.18
CA ILE A 324 2.62 -4.22 9.72
C ILE A 324 3.16 -4.76 8.39
N THR A 325 3.43 -3.86 7.47
CA THR A 325 4.17 -4.12 6.23
C THR A 325 5.39 -3.21 6.20
N VAL A 326 6.57 -3.80 5.97
CA VAL A 326 7.86 -3.14 5.93
C VAL A 326 8.86 -4.11 5.28
N GLU A 327 10.04 -3.62 4.87
CA GLU A 327 11.14 -4.50 4.45
C GLU A 327 11.39 -5.60 5.51
N GLN A 328 11.48 -6.86 5.07
CA GLN A 328 11.47 -8.03 5.96
C GLN A 328 12.56 -8.00 7.04
N ASN A 329 13.72 -7.43 6.73
CA ASN A 329 14.82 -7.26 7.67
C ASN A 329 14.54 -6.21 8.76
N LEU A 330 13.59 -5.29 8.56
CA LEU A 330 13.24 -4.22 9.51
C LEU A 330 11.95 -4.49 10.31
N ALA A 331 11.25 -5.59 10.03
CA ALA A 331 9.99 -5.96 10.69
C ALA A 331 10.11 -5.99 12.23
N ASP A 332 11.10 -6.72 12.76
CA ASP A 332 11.31 -6.80 14.21
C ASP A 332 11.71 -5.44 14.79
N PHE A 333 12.54 -4.68 14.06
CA PHE A 333 13.03 -3.38 14.51
C PHE A 333 11.87 -2.40 14.76
N PHE A 334 10.92 -2.27 13.82
CA PHE A 334 9.76 -1.40 13.99
C PHE A 334 8.69 -1.99 14.90
N SER A 335 8.52 -3.32 14.91
CA SER A 335 7.60 -3.97 15.86
C SER A 335 7.99 -3.67 17.30
N GLU A 336 9.28 -3.70 17.64
CA GLU A 336 9.77 -3.35 18.97
C GLU A 336 9.66 -1.85 19.30
N ILE A 337 9.59 -0.96 18.30
CA ILE A 337 9.29 0.46 18.52
C ILE A 337 7.82 0.62 18.90
N ILE A 338 6.92 0.00 18.13
CA ILE A 338 5.47 0.10 18.34
C ILE A 338 5.04 -0.58 19.64
N LYS A 339 5.66 -1.70 20.06
CA LYS A 339 5.36 -2.35 21.34
C LYS A 339 5.68 -1.50 22.57
N LYS A 340 6.59 -0.53 22.45
CA LYS A 340 6.89 0.42 23.54
C LYS A 340 5.80 1.46 23.74
N GLU A 341 4.83 1.51 22.84
CA GLU A 341 3.67 2.37 22.96
C GLU A 341 2.76 1.96 24.11
N GLN A 342 2.29 2.93 24.90
CA GLN A 342 1.34 2.67 25.96
C GLN A 342 -0.09 2.90 25.45
N LEU A 343 -0.79 1.80 25.16
CA LEU A 343 -2.15 1.80 24.59
C LEU A 343 -3.23 2.45 25.46
N THR A 344 -2.94 2.64 26.74
CA THR A 344 -3.89 3.08 27.77
C THR A 344 -4.44 4.48 27.50
N GLN A 345 -3.77 5.29 26.68
CA GLN A 345 -4.26 6.60 26.27
C GLN A 345 -5.32 6.56 25.15
N TYR A 346 -5.49 5.42 24.46
CA TYR A 346 -6.38 5.29 23.28
C TYR A 346 -7.48 4.24 23.43
N THR A 347 -7.43 3.43 24.50
CA THR A 347 -8.31 2.28 24.67
C THR A 347 -8.84 2.20 26.10
N LEU A 348 -10.04 1.63 26.25
CA LEU A 348 -10.69 1.44 27.55
C LEU A 348 -10.09 0.26 28.35
N THR A 349 -9.08 -0.44 27.80
CA THR A 349 -8.49 -1.65 28.36
C THR A 349 -6.97 -1.56 28.36
N GLU A 350 -6.33 -2.00 29.44
CA GLU A 350 -4.87 -2.23 29.45
C GLU A 350 -4.53 -3.41 28.53
N SER A 351 -4.20 -3.13 27.27
CA SER A 351 -3.72 -4.15 26.33
C SER A 351 -2.56 -3.62 25.52
N GLU A 352 -1.50 -4.40 25.35
CA GLU A 352 -0.42 -4.09 24.40
C GLU A 352 -0.89 -4.28 22.95
N PHE A 353 -0.23 -3.62 21.98
CA PHE A 353 -0.51 -3.87 20.57
C PHE A 353 -0.13 -5.31 20.20
N ARG A 354 -1.08 -6.05 19.64
CA ARG A 354 -0.81 -7.32 18.95
C ARG A 354 -0.31 -7.01 17.54
N ILE A 355 0.99 -7.11 17.32
CA ILE A 355 1.62 -6.86 16.02
C ILE A 355 1.72 -8.16 15.21
N ILE A 356 1.25 -8.13 13.97
CA ILE A 356 1.31 -9.23 13.01
C ILE A 356 2.00 -8.71 11.74
N PHE A 357 3.18 -9.25 11.43
CA PHE A 357 3.87 -8.90 10.20
C PHE A 357 3.23 -9.60 9.00
N LEU A 358 2.85 -8.84 7.97
CA LEU A 358 2.36 -9.36 6.69
C LEU A 358 3.53 -9.79 5.79
N GLY A 359 4.41 -10.64 6.33
CA GLY A 359 5.56 -11.19 5.64
C GLY A 359 5.27 -12.44 4.83
N THR A 360 6.31 -12.96 4.18
CA THR A 360 6.25 -14.19 3.35
C THR A 360 5.65 -15.40 4.08
N GLN A 361 5.97 -15.57 5.37
CA GLN A 361 5.43 -16.63 6.20
C GLN A 361 3.92 -16.49 6.42
N THR A 362 3.43 -15.28 6.66
CA THR A 362 2.00 -15.02 6.85
C THR A 362 1.23 -15.24 5.55
N LEU A 363 1.84 -14.91 4.40
CA LEU A 363 1.22 -14.96 3.07
C LEU A 363 1.41 -16.31 2.35
N HIS A 364 2.08 -17.29 2.95
CA HIS A 364 2.54 -18.50 2.25
C HIS A 364 1.43 -19.37 1.64
N SER A 365 0.22 -19.35 2.21
CA SER A 365 -0.91 -20.20 1.79
C SER A 365 -1.83 -19.55 0.77
N ILE A 366 -1.56 -18.29 0.40
CA ILE A 366 -2.45 -17.48 -0.44
C ILE A 366 -1.81 -17.00 -1.75
N ALA A 367 -0.60 -17.46 -2.04
CA ALA A 367 0.03 -17.42 -3.36
C ALA A 367 0.91 -18.66 -3.55
N THR A 368 1.04 -19.11 -4.80
CA THR A 368 2.00 -20.16 -5.18
C THR A 368 3.16 -19.55 -5.95
N PHE A 369 4.28 -20.27 -6.03
CA PHE A 369 5.51 -19.76 -6.64
C PHE A 369 6.12 -20.84 -7.51
N LYS A 370 6.61 -20.45 -8.68
CA LYS A 370 7.51 -21.28 -9.47
C LYS A 370 8.88 -21.37 -8.76
N ASP A 371 9.55 -22.50 -8.91
CA ASP A 371 10.86 -22.75 -8.28
C ASP A 371 11.83 -21.57 -8.47
N GLU A 372 12.62 -21.28 -7.44
CA GLU A 372 13.65 -20.20 -7.41
C GLU A 372 13.11 -18.75 -7.45
N THR A 373 11.80 -18.54 -7.43
CA THR A 373 11.21 -17.20 -7.38
C THR A 373 11.40 -16.54 -6.01
N ASN A 374 11.87 -15.29 -6.00
CA ASN A 374 11.99 -14.51 -4.77
C ASN A 374 10.60 -14.24 -4.16
N ARG A 375 10.46 -14.46 -2.85
CA ARG A 375 9.21 -14.24 -2.14
C ARG A 375 9.22 -12.84 -1.54
N ASP A 376 8.65 -11.90 -2.27
CA ASP A 376 8.54 -10.50 -1.85
C ASP A 376 7.14 -10.23 -1.28
N PRO A 377 7.00 -9.85 0.01
CA PRO A 377 5.69 -9.66 0.63
C PRO A 377 4.77 -8.67 -0.09
N PHE A 378 5.32 -7.55 -0.59
CA PHE A 378 4.54 -6.53 -1.29
C PHE A 378 4.00 -7.11 -2.60
N LEU A 379 4.87 -7.71 -3.42
CA LEU A 379 4.45 -8.31 -4.69
C LEU A 379 3.47 -9.46 -4.50
N ILE A 380 3.55 -10.20 -3.39
CA ILE A 380 2.57 -11.23 -3.04
C ILE A 380 1.20 -10.61 -2.76
N ILE A 381 1.13 -9.62 -1.87
CA ILE A 381 -0.12 -8.91 -1.53
C ILE A 381 -0.77 -8.37 -2.81
N GLU A 382 0.01 -7.71 -3.65
CA GLU A 382 -0.49 -7.07 -4.87
C GLU A 382 -0.96 -8.08 -5.92
N SER A 383 -0.20 -9.17 -6.13
CA SER A 383 -0.60 -10.22 -7.06
C SER A 383 -1.91 -10.86 -6.63
N ILE A 384 -2.12 -11.06 -5.33
CA ILE A 384 -3.37 -11.60 -4.77
C ILE A 384 -4.52 -10.63 -4.98
N TYR A 385 -4.31 -9.36 -4.63
CA TYR A 385 -5.30 -8.30 -4.81
C TYR A 385 -5.73 -8.19 -6.29
N ILE A 386 -4.76 -8.18 -7.21
CA ILE A 386 -5.04 -8.06 -8.65
C ILE A 386 -5.72 -9.32 -9.17
N ASN A 387 -5.28 -10.52 -8.78
CA ASN A 387 -5.93 -11.77 -9.19
C ASN A 387 -7.42 -11.76 -8.83
N ARG A 388 -7.78 -11.27 -7.63
CA ARG A 388 -9.17 -11.12 -7.19
C ARG A 388 -9.95 -10.00 -7.89
N PHE A 389 -9.27 -9.04 -8.49
CA PHE A 389 -9.92 -7.93 -9.20
C PHE A 389 -10.16 -8.24 -10.68
N ILE A 390 -9.33 -9.11 -11.26
CA ILE A 390 -9.46 -9.54 -12.65
C ILE A 390 -10.52 -10.64 -12.80
N CYS A 391 -10.60 -11.53 -11.81
CA CYS A 391 -11.51 -12.68 -11.75
C CYS A 391 -12.79 -12.31 -11.03
#